data_AF-A0A529LNL5-F1
#
_entry.id   AF-A0A529LNL5-F1
#
_cell.length_a   1.000
_cell.length_b   1.000
_cell.length_c   1.000
_cell.angle_alpha   90.00
_cell.angle_beta   90.00
_cell.angle_gamma   90.00
#
_symmetry.space_group_name_H-M   'P 1'
#
loop_
_entity.id
_entity.type
_entity.pdbx_description
1 polymer ?
#
loop_
_entity_poly.entity_id
_entity_poly.type
_entity_poly.pdbx_seq_one_letter_code
_entity_poly.pdbx_strand_id
1 'polypeptide(L)'
;MTIGAQFVPKRRDPAVDINALLLSAKKEVAQNYSTSLMSNTKWRTLFKALGTSGIDIKGIAVKFVGESQEWSPVFPILYPPHAYVDLWPLNVCPLVEIEWIEFRRIVVEKRPNNVPPALLPQDVDAIRAVIDATGKRFPIEVTEQGLRIVGHLK
;
A
#
# COMPACT_ATOMS: atom_id res chain seq x y z
N MET A 1 28.68 18.77 10.31
CA MET A 1 27.32 18.23 10.26
C MET A 1 27.26 17.26 9.10
N THR A 2 27.26 15.96 9.38
CA THR A 2 27.21 14.93 8.35
C THR A 2 25.78 14.91 7.79
N ILE A 3 25.66 15.22 6.50
CA ILE A 3 24.41 15.12 5.75
C ILE A 3 23.99 13.66 5.85
N GLY A 4 22.96 13.39 6.66
CA GLY A 4 22.44 12.04 6.83
C GLY A 4 22.09 11.50 5.45
N ALA A 5 22.71 10.38 5.08
CA ALA A 5 22.36 9.66 3.86
C ALA A 5 20.84 9.49 3.85
N GLN A 6 20.16 10.19 2.95
CA GLN A 6 18.74 9.95 2.72
C GLN A 6 18.63 8.50 2.30
N PHE A 7 18.09 7.65 3.17
CA PHE A 7 17.82 6.26 2.83
C PHE A 7 16.83 6.28 1.67
N VAL A 8 17.36 6.06 0.47
CA VAL A 8 16.56 5.88 -0.72
C VAL A 8 15.96 4.48 -0.59
N PRO A 9 14.62 4.34 -0.50
CA PRO A 9 13.99 3.03 -0.43
C PRO A 9 14.48 2.21 -1.62
N LYS A 10 14.82 0.92 -1.43
CA LYS A 10 15.28 0.03 -2.53
C LYS A 10 14.40 0.12 -3.78
N ARG A 11 13.10 0.36 -3.60
CA ARG A 11 12.10 0.44 -4.67
C ARG A 11 12.16 1.75 -5.48
N ARG A 12 12.80 2.83 -4.99
CA ARG A 12 13.01 4.07 -5.77
C ARG A 12 14.08 3.96 -6.87
N ASP A 13 14.81 2.85 -6.94
CA ASP A 13 15.81 2.62 -7.99
C ASP A 13 15.12 2.16 -9.30
N PRO A 14 15.27 2.88 -10.42
CA PRO A 14 14.66 2.52 -11.70
C PRO A 14 15.26 1.25 -12.34
N ALA A 15 16.40 0.73 -11.85
CA ALA A 15 17.05 -0.47 -12.37
C ALA A 15 16.56 -1.78 -11.74
N VAL A 16 15.54 -1.74 -10.87
CA VAL A 16 15.10 -2.93 -10.13
C VAL A 16 14.33 -3.89 -11.03
N ASP A 17 14.83 -5.12 -11.13
CA ASP A 17 14.11 -6.23 -11.77
C ASP A 17 12.87 -6.62 -10.93
N ILE A 18 11.70 -6.25 -11.44
CA ILE A 18 10.40 -6.50 -10.79
C ILE A 18 10.10 -8.01 -10.61
N ASN A 19 10.66 -8.89 -11.45
CA ASN A 19 10.49 -10.33 -11.27
C ASN A 19 11.37 -10.86 -10.14
N ALA A 20 12.59 -10.32 -10.00
CA ALA A 20 13.45 -10.64 -8.86
C ALA A 20 12.81 -10.16 -7.53
N LEU A 21 12.18 -8.98 -7.53
CA LEU A 21 11.36 -8.52 -6.41
C LEU A 21 10.25 -9.52 -6.09
N LEU A 22 9.45 -9.91 -7.08
CA LEU A 22 8.37 -10.89 -6.90
C LEU A 22 8.85 -12.21 -6.28
N LEU A 23 9.97 -12.74 -6.76
CA LEU A 23 10.55 -13.99 -6.24
C LEU A 23 11.04 -13.83 -4.81
N SER A 24 11.74 -12.74 -4.51
CA SER A 24 12.26 -12.48 -3.15
C SER A 24 11.12 -12.28 -2.14
N ALA A 25 10.07 -11.54 -2.51
CA ALA A 25 8.90 -11.35 -1.67
C ALA A 25 8.14 -12.66 -1.41
N LYS A 26 7.96 -13.51 -2.43
CA LYS A 26 7.35 -14.84 -2.23
C LYS A 26 8.15 -15.68 -1.24
N LYS A 27 9.48 -15.64 -1.33
CA LYS A 27 10.37 -16.35 -0.40
C LYS A 27 10.24 -15.80 1.02
N GLU A 28 10.28 -14.48 1.18
CA GLU A 28 10.13 -13.80 2.46
C GLU A 28 8.79 -14.12 3.14
N VAL A 29 7.68 -14.07 2.38
CA VAL A 29 6.35 -14.49 2.86
C VAL A 29 6.38 -15.93 3.34
N ALA A 30 6.89 -16.86 2.51
CA ALA A 30 6.92 -18.28 2.85
C ALA A 30 7.78 -18.61 4.08
N GLN A 31 8.77 -17.78 4.40
CA GLN A 31 9.70 -18.00 5.51
C GLN A 31 9.22 -17.36 6.82
N ASN A 32 8.58 -16.18 6.75
CA ASN A 32 8.38 -15.32 7.91
C ASN A 32 6.92 -14.98 8.21
N TYR A 33 5.96 -15.48 7.42
CA TYR A 33 4.54 -15.22 7.59
C TYR A 33 3.77 -16.54 7.68
N SER A 34 2.97 -16.68 8.73
CA SER A 34 2.16 -17.86 8.97
C SER A 34 1.04 -18.04 7.94
N THR A 35 0.47 -16.95 7.43
CA THR A 35 -0.72 -17.01 6.54
C THR A 35 -0.77 -15.85 5.54
N SER A 36 -1.12 -16.15 4.29
CA SER A 36 -1.48 -15.15 3.28
C SER A 36 -3.01 -15.01 3.17
N LEU A 37 -3.54 -13.82 3.46
CA LEU A 37 -4.97 -13.52 3.46
C LEU A 37 -5.47 -12.87 2.14
N MET A 38 -4.52 -12.40 1.33
CA MET A 38 -4.80 -11.67 0.09
C MET A 38 -4.00 -12.25 -1.09
N SER A 39 -4.72 -12.85 -2.04
CA SER A 39 -4.17 -13.21 -3.34
C SER A 39 -4.08 -12.01 -4.28
N ASN A 40 -3.26 -12.10 -5.33
CA ASN A 40 -3.19 -11.06 -6.37
C ASN A 40 -4.57 -10.72 -6.96
N THR A 41 -5.44 -11.72 -7.18
CA THR A 41 -6.81 -11.49 -7.67
C THR A 41 -7.64 -10.66 -6.70
N LYS A 42 -7.47 -10.88 -5.39
CA LYS A 42 -8.19 -10.15 -4.35
C LYS A 42 -7.69 -8.72 -4.23
N TRP A 43 -6.38 -8.51 -4.25
CA TRP A 43 -5.77 -7.19 -4.35
C TRP A 43 -6.23 -6.42 -5.60
N ARG A 44 -6.21 -7.05 -6.77
CA ARG A 44 -6.70 -6.44 -8.01
C ARG A 44 -8.17 -6.03 -7.91
N THR A 45 -9.00 -6.88 -7.30
CA THR A 45 -10.42 -6.57 -7.09
C THR A 45 -10.59 -5.35 -6.21
N LEU A 46 -9.84 -5.26 -5.11
CA LEU A 46 -9.84 -4.11 -4.21
C LEU A 46 -9.44 -2.81 -4.94
N PHE A 47 -8.27 -2.78 -5.57
CA PHE A 47 -7.77 -1.58 -6.22
C PHE A 47 -8.63 -1.16 -7.41
N LYS A 48 -9.17 -2.11 -8.18
CA LYS A 48 -10.10 -1.81 -9.26
C LYS A 48 -11.40 -1.20 -8.73
N ALA A 49 -11.98 -1.76 -7.67
CA ALA A 49 -13.22 -1.23 -7.09
C ALA A 49 -13.02 0.21 -6.59
N LEU A 50 -11.96 0.45 -5.81
CA LEU A 50 -11.62 1.77 -5.30
C LEU A 50 -11.31 2.76 -6.44
N GLY A 51 -10.48 2.38 -7.41
CA GLY A 51 -10.11 3.23 -8.54
C GLY A 51 -11.25 3.56 -9.51
N THR A 52 -12.36 2.81 -9.48
CA THR A 52 -13.55 3.06 -10.34
C THR A 52 -14.72 3.67 -9.58
N SER A 53 -14.61 3.81 -8.25
CA SER A 53 -15.72 4.27 -7.40
C SER A 53 -15.97 5.78 -7.44
N GLY A 54 -15.02 6.57 -7.95
CA GLY A 54 -15.11 8.03 -7.96
C GLY A 54 -14.87 8.68 -6.59
N ILE A 55 -14.58 7.92 -5.54
CA ILE A 55 -14.21 8.47 -4.24
C ILE A 55 -12.81 9.09 -4.29
N ASP A 56 -12.64 10.18 -3.54
CA ASP A 56 -11.41 10.95 -3.49
C ASP A 56 -10.47 10.40 -2.40
N ILE A 57 -9.62 9.44 -2.76
CA ILE A 57 -8.63 8.83 -1.86
C ILE A 57 -7.38 9.71 -1.82
N LYS A 58 -7.15 10.36 -0.67
CA LYS A 58 -6.04 11.30 -0.45
C LYS A 58 -4.70 10.61 -0.31
N GLY A 59 -4.69 9.37 0.17
CA GLY A 59 -3.46 8.59 0.32
C GLY A 59 -3.67 7.35 1.16
N ILE A 60 -2.61 6.55 1.24
CA ILE A 60 -2.59 5.32 2.02
C ILE A 60 -1.33 5.26 2.88
N ALA A 61 -1.38 4.46 3.94
CA ALA A 61 -0.17 3.88 4.52
C ALA A 61 -0.03 2.44 4.00
N VAL A 62 1.19 2.02 3.69
CA VAL A 62 1.49 0.66 3.23
C VAL A 62 2.71 0.15 3.99
N LYS A 63 2.65 -1.11 4.41
CA LYS A 63 3.81 -1.83 4.91
C LYS A 63 4.10 -3.01 4.01
N PHE A 64 5.38 -3.20 3.72
CA PHE A 64 5.84 -4.32 2.93
C PHE A 64 6.39 -5.43 3.81
N VAL A 65 6.22 -6.65 3.33
CA VAL A 65 6.77 -7.86 3.91
C VAL A 65 8.29 -7.72 4.07
N GLY A 66 8.78 -7.99 5.27
CA GLY A 66 10.20 -7.94 5.62
C GLY A 66 10.70 -6.55 6.02
N GLU A 67 9.86 -5.52 5.92
CA GLU A 67 10.21 -4.15 6.32
C GLU A 67 9.66 -3.82 7.71
N SER A 68 10.47 -3.10 8.50
CA SER A 68 10.03 -2.54 9.78
C SER A 68 9.27 -1.23 9.60
N GLN A 69 9.52 -0.51 8.52
CA GLN A 69 8.96 0.80 8.24
C GLN A 69 7.69 0.71 7.38
N GLU A 70 6.70 1.55 7.68
CA GLU A 70 5.59 1.85 6.79
C GLU A 70 5.89 3.06 5.89
N TRP A 71 5.20 3.13 4.76
CA TRP A 71 5.33 4.19 3.78
C TRP A 71 3.97 4.85 3.52
N SER A 72 3.98 6.13 3.14
CA SER A 72 2.75 6.86 2.80
C SER A 72 2.76 7.35 1.34
N PRO A 73 2.56 6.44 0.37
CA PRO A 73 2.45 6.80 -1.04
C PRO A 73 1.06 7.39 -1.37
N VAL A 74 0.94 7.90 -2.60
CA VAL A 74 -0.38 8.19 -3.18
C VAL A 74 -1.16 6.89 -3.42
N PHE A 75 -2.45 7.00 -3.71
CA PHE A 75 -3.26 5.83 -4.00
C PHE A 75 -2.71 5.04 -5.22
N PRO A 76 -2.52 3.70 -5.09
CA PRO A 76 -1.90 2.89 -6.14
C PRO A 76 -2.72 2.77 -7.41
N ILE A 77 -2.01 2.63 -8.53
CA ILE A 77 -2.57 2.21 -9.82
C ILE A 77 -2.11 0.79 -10.11
N LEU A 78 -3.01 -0.06 -10.63
CA LEU A 78 -2.63 -1.40 -11.09
C LEU A 78 -1.68 -1.30 -12.29
N TYR A 79 -0.51 -1.94 -12.21
CA TYR A 79 0.52 -1.90 -13.24
C TYR A 79 0.52 -3.21 -14.05
N PRO A 80 0.54 -3.18 -15.40
CA PRO A 80 0.63 -4.39 -16.23
C PRO A 80 2.01 -5.08 -16.14
N PRO A 81 2.07 -6.43 -16.06
CA PRO A 81 0.95 -7.35 -15.87
C PRO A 81 0.39 -7.19 -14.45
N HIS A 82 -0.94 -7.25 -14.27
CA HIS A 82 -1.64 -6.88 -13.02
C HIS A 82 -1.32 -7.72 -11.75
N ALA A 83 -0.17 -8.38 -11.69
CA ALA A 83 0.47 -8.83 -10.46
C ALA A 83 1.20 -7.70 -9.71
N TYR A 84 1.29 -6.50 -10.28
CA TYR A 84 2.02 -5.36 -9.76
C TYR A 84 1.12 -4.13 -9.52
N VAL A 85 1.56 -3.23 -8.65
CA VAL A 85 1.00 -1.88 -8.44
C VAL A 85 2.10 -0.84 -8.52
N ASP A 86 1.79 0.31 -9.11
CA ASP A 86 2.61 1.51 -9.04
C ASP A 86 2.21 2.32 -7.80
N LEU A 87 3.15 2.50 -6.88
CA LEU A 87 2.98 3.23 -5.62
C LEU A 87 3.86 4.46 -5.60
N TRP A 88 3.56 5.50 -6.37
CA TRP A 88 4.36 6.73 -6.35
C TRP A 88 4.46 7.32 -4.92
N PRO A 89 5.67 7.70 -4.43
CA PRO A 89 6.96 7.77 -5.11
C PRO A 89 7.89 6.57 -4.84
N LEU A 90 7.35 5.38 -4.57
CA LEU A 90 8.07 4.15 -4.24
C LEU A 90 8.32 3.24 -5.45
N ASN A 91 7.76 3.53 -6.64
CA ASN A 91 7.83 2.73 -7.88
C ASN A 91 6.92 1.49 -7.88
N VAL A 92 7.00 0.70 -8.95
CA VAL A 92 6.25 -0.53 -9.18
C VAL A 92 6.69 -1.63 -8.23
N CYS A 93 5.74 -2.26 -7.53
CA CYS A 93 5.99 -3.37 -6.64
C CYS A 93 5.00 -4.53 -6.84
N PRO A 94 5.41 -5.78 -6.55
CA PRO A 94 4.51 -6.92 -6.54
C PRO A 94 3.41 -6.80 -5.49
N LEU A 95 2.18 -7.18 -5.85
CA LEU A 95 1.05 -7.22 -4.92
C LEU A 95 1.28 -8.12 -3.70
N VAL A 96 2.05 -9.20 -3.89
CA VAL A 96 2.38 -10.15 -2.82
C VAL A 96 3.31 -9.55 -1.77
N GLU A 97 3.99 -8.43 -2.04
CA GLU A 97 4.85 -7.77 -1.04
C GLU A 97 4.05 -7.02 0.02
N ILE A 98 2.77 -6.73 -0.23
CA ILE A 98 1.96 -5.91 0.67
C ILE A 98 1.63 -6.73 1.92
N GLU A 99 2.22 -6.36 3.06
CA GLU A 99 1.88 -6.90 4.38
C GLU A 99 0.50 -6.38 4.79
N TRP A 100 0.27 -5.07 4.63
CA TRP A 100 -1.04 -4.44 4.80
C TRP A 100 -1.08 -3.06 4.14
N ILE A 101 -2.30 -2.58 3.86
CA ILE A 101 -2.59 -1.18 3.49
C ILE A 101 -3.58 -0.60 4.47
N GLU A 102 -3.38 0.65 4.87
CA GLU A 102 -4.26 1.36 5.79
C GLU A 102 -4.74 2.68 5.19
N PHE A 103 -6.06 2.85 5.16
CA PHE A 103 -6.74 4.10 4.82
C PHE A 103 -7.00 4.86 6.11
N ARG A 104 -6.17 5.85 6.38
CA ARG A 104 -6.29 6.71 7.58
C ARG A 104 -7.38 7.76 7.37
N ARG A 105 -8.03 8.17 8.47
CA ARG A 105 -9.01 9.28 8.48
C ARG A 105 -8.36 10.63 8.21
N ILE A 106 -7.08 10.78 8.57
CA ILE A 106 -6.26 11.96 8.29
C ILE A 106 -5.00 11.52 7.56
N VAL A 107 -4.79 12.06 6.34
CA VAL A 107 -3.59 11.86 5.55
C VAL A 107 -2.68 13.07 5.72
N VAL A 108 -1.40 12.83 6.03
CA VAL A 108 -0.39 13.88 6.17
C VAL A 108 0.32 14.08 4.83
N GLU A 109 0.02 15.20 4.17
CA GLU A 109 0.67 15.59 2.92
C GLU A 109 1.92 16.42 3.22
N LYS A 110 3.10 15.89 2.88
CA LYS A 110 4.35 16.64 2.96
C LYS A 110 4.41 17.66 1.82
N ARG A 111 4.72 18.91 2.16
CA ARG A 111 4.81 20.02 1.21
C ARG A 111 6.25 20.49 1.05
N PRO A 112 6.66 20.93 -0.16
CA PRO A 112 8.01 21.46 -0.38
C PRO A 112 8.21 22.82 0.31
N ASN A 113 9.44 23.33 0.28
CA ASN A 113 9.79 24.70 0.67
C ASN A 113 9.47 25.07 2.13
N ASN A 114 9.68 24.13 3.07
CA ASN A 114 9.42 24.31 4.50
C ASN A 114 7.97 24.71 4.84
N VAL A 115 7.02 24.46 3.93
CA VAL A 115 5.60 24.65 4.22
C VAL A 115 5.16 23.57 5.20
N PRO A 116 4.44 23.91 6.29
CA PRO A 116 3.90 22.92 7.21
C PRO A 116 3.09 21.84 6.48
N PRO A 117 3.17 20.56 6.90
CA PRO A 117 2.39 19.50 6.30
C PRO A 117 0.90 19.78 6.35
N ALA A 118 0.18 19.40 5.29
CA ALA A 118 -1.27 19.46 5.29
C ALA A 118 -1.86 18.24 6.00
N LEU A 119 -2.97 18.46 6.71
CA LEU A 119 -3.81 17.40 7.24
C LEU A 119 -5.05 17.31 6.33
N LEU A 120 -5.14 16.24 5.57
CA LEU A 120 -6.21 16.00 4.61
C LEU A 120 -7.22 15.01 5.21
N PRO A 121 -8.46 15.42 5.48
CA PRO A 121 -9.52 14.49 5.86
C PRO A 121 -9.80 13.50 4.73
N GLN A 122 -10.02 12.24 5.09
CA GLN A 122 -10.36 11.16 4.18
C GLN A 122 -11.58 10.41 4.70
N ASP A 123 -12.56 10.22 3.81
CA ASP A 123 -13.80 9.52 4.12
C ASP A 123 -13.58 7.99 4.12
N VAL A 124 -13.14 7.49 5.26
CA VAL A 124 -12.88 6.06 5.48
C VAL A 124 -14.17 5.24 5.42
N ASP A 125 -15.31 5.84 5.74
CA ASP A 125 -16.60 5.14 5.75
C ASP A 125 -17.12 4.97 4.30
N ALA A 126 -16.89 5.96 3.42
CA ALA A 126 -17.11 5.81 1.97
C ALA A 126 -16.16 4.77 1.36
N ILE A 127 -14.88 4.75 1.75
CA ILE A 127 -13.93 3.70 1.33
C ILE A 127 -14.45 2.32 1.75
N ARG A 128 -14.91 2.18 3.00
CA ARG A 128 -15.46 0.93 3.51
C ARG A 128 -16.69 0.49 2.70
N ALA A 129 -17.60 1.41 2.40
CA ALA A 129 -18.79 1.14 1.61
C ALA A 129 -18.45 0.60 0.21
N VAL A 130 -17.43 1.16 -0.46
CA VAL A 130 -16.96 0.67 -1.76
C VAL A 130 -16.37 -0.74 -1.65
N ILE A 131 -15.62 -1.03 -0.59
CA ILE A 131 -15.05 -2.35 -0.34
C ILE A 131 -16.17 -3.38 -0.11
N ASP A 132 -17.16 -3.04 0.72
CA ASP A 132 -18.29 -3.92 1.02
C ASP A 132 -19.17 -4.17 -0.23
N ALA A 133 -19.34 -3.17 -1.09
CA ALA A 133 -20.08 -3.27 -2.35
C ALA A 133 -19.49 -4.27 -3.35
N THR A 134 -18.22 -4.66 -3.21
CA THR A 134 -17.62 -5.72 -4.03
C THR A 134 -18.23 -7.11 -3.78
N GLY A 135 -18.92 -7.30 -2.65
CA GLY A 135 -19.40 -8.60 -2.19
C GLY A 135 -18.31 -9.60 -1.80
N LYS A 136 -17.03 -9.18 -1.77
CA LYS A 136 -15.90 -10.01 -1.36
C LYS A 136 -15.58 -9.79 0.11
N ARG A 137 -15.25 -10.87 0.82
CA ARG A 137 -14.75 -10.80 2.20
C ARG A 137 -13.28 -10.41 2.22
N PHE A 138 -12.98 -9.16 2.52
CA PHE A 138 -11.61 -8.69 2.74
C PHE A 138 -11.20 -8.83 4.21
N PRO A 139 -9.91 -9.12 4.49
CA PRO A 139 -9.35 -9.17 5.84
C PRO A 139 -9.16 -7.75 6.38
N ILE A 140 -10.24 -7.19 6.94
CA ILE A 140 -10.28 -5.80 7.37
C ILE A 140 -10.15 -5.71 8.89
N GLU A 141 -9.26 -4.85 9.35
CA GLU A 141 -9.12 -4.42 10.74
C GLU A 141 -9.54 -2.95 10.85
N VAL A 142 -10.42 -2.65 11.80
CA VAL A 142 -10.69 -1.26 12.19
C VAL A 142 -9.62 -0.84 13.18
N THR A 143 -8.88 0.21 12.86
CA THR A 143 -7.83 0.76 13.72
C THR A 143 -8.28 2.08 14.31
N GLU A 144 -7.56 2.57 15.30
CA GLU A 144 -7.77 3.94 15.82
C GLU A 144 -7.59 5.01 14.73
N GLN A 145 -6.76 4.72 13.72
CA GLN A 145 -6.42 5.67 12.66
C GLN A 145 -7.34 5.56 11.44
N GLY A 146 -8.05 4.44 11.25
CA GLY A 146 -8.95 4.23 10.13
C GLY A 146 -9.21 2.75 9.82
N LEU A 147 -8.93 2.34 8.58
CA LEU A 147 -9.28 1.03 8.05
C LEU A 147 -8.05 0.34 7.44
N ARG A 148 -7.64 -0.79 8.01
CA ARG A 148 -6.51 -1.60 7.52
C ARG A 148 -6.98 -2.85 6.79
N ILE A 149 -6.38 -3.14 5.65
CA ILE A 149 -6.57 -4.36 4.88
C ILE A 149 -5.29 -5.17 4.98
N VAL A 150 -5.37 -6.36 5.56
CA VAL A 150 -4.21 -7.20 5.88
C VAL A 150 -3.91 -8.16 4.73
N GLY A 151 -2.70 -8.09 4.19
CA GLY A 151 -2.20 -9.01 3.17
C GLY A 151 -1.71 -10.33 3.75
N HIS A 152 -0.89 -10.26 4.81
CA HIS A 152 -0.25 -11.41 5.45
C HIS A 152 -0.24 -11.27 6.96
N LEU A 153 -0.36 -12.40 7.66
CA LEU A 153 -0.20 -12.50 9.11
C LEU A 153 1.17 -13.11 9.41
N LYS A 154 1.86 -12.55 10.40
CA LYS A 154 3.09 -13.13 10.92
C LYS A 154 2.81 -14.44 11.65
#